data_AF-A0ABC8J8Z9-F1
#
_entry.id   AF-A0ABC8J8Z9-F1
#
_cell.length_a   1.000
_cell.length_b   1.000
_cell.length_c   1.000
_cell.angle_alpha   90.00
_cell.angle_beta   90.00
_cell.angle_gamma   90.00
#
_symmetry.space_group_name_H-M   'P 1'
#
loop_
_entity.id
_entity.type
_entity.pdbx_description
1 polymer ?
#
loop_
_entity_poly.entity_id
_entity_poly.type
_entity_poly.pdbx_seq_one_letter_code
_entity_poly.pdbx_strand_id
1 'polypeptide(L)'
;MDILNATEILHDYEVVFLASLVGVDKEEKVKVIEHLEKHMAPGALLMLRSAKGLRAFLYIDVDPCDLRGFEVLETYHPSLSEGFVNSVMVARKLSD
;
A
#
# COMPACT_ATOMS: atom_id res chain seq x y z
N MET A 1 17.90 -1.31 4.59
CA MET A 1 17.21 -1.01 5.85
C MET A 1 15.82 -1.59 5.74
N ASP A 2 15.37 -2.34 6.74
CA ASP A 2 14.00 -2.86 6.78
C ASP A 2 13.02 -1.72 7.04
N ILE A 3 11.91 -1.69 6.31
CA ILE A 3 10.87 -0.66 6.44
C ILE A 3 10.27 -0.64 7.85
N LEU A 4 10.19 -1.80 8.51
CA LEU A 4 9.69 -1.91 9.88
C LEU A 4 10.62 -1.26 10.92
N ASN A 5 11.86 -0.97 10.54
CA ASN A 5 12.82 -0.23 11.36
C ASN A 5 12.91 1.26 11.00
N ALA A 6 12.24 1.69 9.92
CA ALA A 6 12.18 3.09 9.54
C ALA A 6 10.99 3.75 10.24
N THR A 7 11.26 4.65 11.18
CA THR A 7 10.22 5.35 11.95
C THR A 7 10.27 6.85 11.64
N GLU A 8 11.16 7.61 12.27
CA GLU A 8 11.22 9.07 12.17
C GLU A 8 11.39 9.57 10.72
N ILE A 9 12.21 8.88 9.94
CA ILE A 9 12.47 9.24 8.54
C ILE A 9 11.21 9.16 7.66
N LEU A 10 10.19 8.37 8.03
CA LEU A 10 8.96 8.25 7.25
C LEU A 10 8.12 9.52 7.29
N HIS A 11 8.30 10.34 8.32
CA HIS A 11 7.61 11.62 8.47
C HIS A 11 8.12 12.67 7.46
N ASP A 12 9.34 12.51 6.94
CA ASP A 12 9.94 13.47 6.01
C ASP A 12 9.46 13.29 4.56
N TYR A 13 8.71 12.21 4.27
CA TYR A 13 8.24 11.91 2.92
C TYR A 13 6.76 12.24 2.74
N GLU A 14 6.46 13.04 1.71
CA GLU A 14 5.09 13.34 1.30
C GLU A 14 4.42 12.18 0.56
N VAL A 15 5.22 11.29 -0.04
CA VAL A 15 4.73 10.11 -0.80
C VAL A 15 5.59 8.89 -0.54
N VAL A 16 4.94 7.76 -0.22
CA VAL A 16 5.58 6.44 -0.05
C VAL A 16 5.02 5.46 -1.09
N PHE A 17 5.92 4.77 -1.80
CA PHE A 17 5.57 3.75 -2.78
C PHE A 17 5.81 2.34 -2.20
N LEU A 18 4.74 1.57 -2.02
CA LEU A 18 4.80 0.20 -1.55
C LEU A 18 4.71 -0.79 -2.72
N ALA A 19 5.80 -1.54 -2.95
CA ALA A 19 5.87 -2.51 -4.03
C ALA A 19 4.95 -3.74 -3.79
N SER A 20 4.61 -4.45 -4.86
CA SER A 20 3.68 -5.59 -4.78
C SER A 20 4.18 -6.74 -3.91
N LEU A 21 5.51 -6.94 -3.85
CA LEU A 21 6.20 -8.06 -3.23
C LEU A 21 6.66 -7.77 -1.79
N VAL A 22 6.16 -6.68 -1.18
CA VAL A 22 6.41 -6.40 0.23
C VAL A 22 5.46 -7.24 1.08
N GLY A 23 6.01 -7.94 2.07
CA GLY A 23 5.33 -9.02 2.80
C GLY A 23 5.37 -10.32 2.00
N VAL A 24 5.61 -11.45 2.66
CA VAL A 24 5.55 -12.78 2.04
C VAL A 24 4.09 -13.21 1.84
N ASP A 25 3.18 -12.70 2.67
CA ASP A 25 1.75 -12.92 2.62
C ASP A 25 0.95 -11.63 2.89
N LYS A 26 -0.37 -11.75 2.89
CA LYS A 26 -1.28 -10.63 3.10
C LYS A 26 -1.07 -10.01 4.49
N GLU A 27 -0.98 -10.84 5.52
CA GLU A 27 -0.86 -10.43 6.92
C GLU A 27 0.41 -9.59 7.15
N GLU A 28 1.55 -10.03 6.61
CA GLU A 28 2.79 -9.26 6.67
C GLU A 28 2.71 -7.93 5.92
N LYS A 29 2.06 -7.92 4.76
CA LYS A 29 1.86 -6.68 4.00
C LYS A 29 0.97 -5.70 4.76
N VAL A 30 -0.10 -6.17 5.41
CA VAL A 30 -0.95 -5.32 6.26
C VAL A 30 -0.15 -4.78 7.44
N LYS A 31 0.72 -5.56 8.09
CA LYS A 31 1.60 -5.05 9.16
C LYS A 31 2.51 -3.92 8.67
N VAL A 32 3.02 -4.00 7.44
CA VAL A 32 3.80 -2.90 6.86
C VAL A 32 2.93 -1.67 6.62
N ILE A 33 1.69 -1.84 6.15
CA ILE A 33 0.74 -0.72 5.96
C ILE A 33 0.41 -0.06 7.31
N GLU A 34 0.15 -0.84 8.35
CA GLU A 34 -0.07 -0.34 9.72
C GLU A 34 1.16 0.36 10.29
N HIS A 35 2.37 -0.10 9.95
CA HIS A 35 3.61 0.57 10.34
C HIS A 35 3.76 1.92 9.62
N LEU A 36 3.46 1.98 8.32
CA LEU A 36 3.47 3.22 7.56
C LEU A 36 2.42 4.21 8.09
N GLU A 37 1.22 3.72 8.40
CA GLU A 37 0.16 4.51 9.03
C GLU A 37 0.64 5.22 10.28
N LYS A 38 1.40 4.56 11.16
CA LYS A 38 1.87 5.16 12.42
C LYS A 38 2.93 6.24 12.26
N HIS A 39 3.71 6.21 11.18
CA HIS A 39 4.97 6.96 11.09
C HIS A 39 5.04 7.95 9.92
N MET A 40 4.17 7.82 8.91
CA MET A 40 4.07 8.81 7.84
C MET A 40 3.51 10.14 8.36
N ALA A 41 3.86 11.24 7.70
CA ALA A 41 3.26 12.54 8.01
C ALA A 41 1.75 12.55 7.73
N PRO A 42 0.94 13.24 8.57
CA PRO A 42 -0.47 13.50 8.26
C PRO A 42 -0.66 14.06 6.85
N GLY A 43 -1.62 13.53 6.11
CA GLY A 43 -1.90 13.95 4.73
C GLY A 43 -0.95 13.42 3.66
N ALA A 44 0.12 12.71 4.03
CA ALA A 44 1.03 12.07 3.07
C ALA A 44 0.33 10.96 2.27
N LEU A 45 0.83 10.66 1.07
CA LEU A 45 0.24 9.67 0.17
C LEU A 45 0.97 8.32 0.25
N LEU A 46 0.20 7.25 0.35
CA LEU A 46 0.64 5.89 0.14
C LEU A 46 0.14 5.43 -1.23
N MET A 47 1.07 5.15 -2.15
CA MET A 47 0.77 4.39 -3.36
C MET A 47 1.20 2.95 -3.14
N LEU A 48 0.28 1.99 -3.21
CA LEU A 48 0.63 0.58 -3.17
C LEU A 48 0.26 -0.15 -4.45
N ARG A 49 1.08 -1.14 -4.79
CA ARG A 49 0.73 -2.14 -5.80
C ARG A 49 0.13 -3.36 -5.13
N SER A 50 -0.93 -3.87 -5.74
CA SER A 50 -1.76 -4.98 -5.26
C SER A 50 -2.10 -5.93 -6.43
N ALA A 51 -2.96 -6.91 -6.18
CA ALA A 51 -3.60 -7.74 -7.20
C ALA A 51 -5.12 -7.53 -7.19
N LYS A 52 -5.86 -8.36 -7.91
CA LYS A 52 -7.31 -8.52 -7.77
C LYS A 52 -7.77 -9.81 -8.42
N GLY A 53 -8.65 -10.56 -7.76
CA GLY A 53 -9.25 -11.78 -8.31
C GLY A 53 -8.18 -12.84 -8.63
N LEU A 54 -8.26 -13.48 -9.80
CA LEU A 54 -7.30 -14.52 -10.21
C LEU A 54 -5.84 -14.03 -10.28
N ARG A 55 -5.59 -12.72 -10.34
CA ARG A 55 -4.22 -12.19 -10.31
C ARG A 55 -3.59 -12.28 -8.92
N ALA A 56 -4.39 -12.57 -7.88
CA ALA A 56 -3.89 -12.80 -6.53
C ALA A 56 -3.00 -14.03 -6.41
N PHE A 57 -3.05 -14.96 -7.39
CA PHE A 57 -2.09 -16.06 -7.49
C PHE A 57 -0.65 -15.58 -7.80
N LEU A 58 -0.48 -14.34 -8.29
CA LEU A 58 0.82 -13.79 -8.68
C LEU A 58 1.33 -12.74 -7.70
N TYR A 59 0.44 -11.98 -7.06
CA TYR A 59 0.79 -10.90 -6.13
C TYR A 59 -0.24 -10.82 -5.01
N ILE A 60 0.18 -10.28 -3.87
CA ILE A 60 -0.70 -10.11 -2.70
C ILE A 60 -1.84 -9.15 -3.05
N ASP A 61 -3.07 -9.61 -2.80
CA ASP A 61 -4.29 -8.80 -2.87
C ASP A 61 -4.49 -8.02 -1.57
N VAL A 62 -4.83 -6.75 -1.71
CA VAL A 62 -5.04 -5.78 -0.64
C VAL A 62 -6.35 -5.08 -0.94
N ASP A 63 -7.28 -5.15 0.01
CA ASP A 63 -8.59 -4.52 -0.08
C ASP A 63 -8.55 -3.14 0.60
N PRO A 64 -9.39 -2.16 0.18
CA PRO A 64 -9.51 -0.89 0.88
C PRO A 64 -9.69 -1.02 2.41
N CYS A 65 -10.36 -2.06 2.92
CA CYS A 65 -10.54 -2.26 4.36
C CYS A 65 -9.26 -2.59 5.13
N ASP A 66 -8.20 -3.00 4.43
CA ASP A 66 -6.88 -3.27 4.99
C ASP A 66 -6.07 -1.97 5.20
N LEU A 67 -6.51 -0.83 4.64
CA LEU A 67 -5.87 0.48 4.74
C LEU A 67 -6.47 1.35 5.85
N ARG A 68 -6.60 0.79 7.05
CA ARG A 68 -7.06 1.56 8.23
C ARG A 68 -6.12 2.74 8.50
N GLY A 69 -6.67 3.88 8.89
CA GLY A 69 -5.91 5.13 9.07
C GLY A 69 -5.59 5.88 7.76
N PHE A 70 -6.01 5.35 6.61
CA PHE A 70 -5.93 6.03 5.33
C PHE A 70 -7.31 6.25 4.70
N GLU A 71 -7.43 7.35 3.96
CA GLU A 71 -8.50 7.59 3.00
C GLU A 71 -8.07 7.06 1.63
N VAL A 72 -8.74 6.04 1.10
CA VAL A 72 -8.47 5.57 -0.27
C VAL A 72 -9.05 6.58 -1.27
N LEU A 73 -8.16 7.23 -2.02
CA LEU A 73 -8.53 8.25 -3.00
C LEU A 73 -8.94 7.64 -4.33
N GLU A 74 -8.17 6.66 -4.82
CA GLU A 74 -8.41 6.03 -6.12
C GLU A 74 -7.86 4.60 -6.14
N THR A 75 -8.54 3.71 -6.88
CA THR A 75 -8.09 2.34 -7.13
C THR A 75 -8.15 2.03 -8.62
N TYR A 76 -7.02 1.68 -9.20
CA TYR A 76 -6.90 1.30 -10.59
C TYR A 76 -6.67 -0.21 -10.73
N HIS A 77 -7.48 -0.85 -11.57
CA HIS A 77 -7.34 -2.25 -11.93
C HIS A 77 -7.08 -2.33 -13.44
N PRO A 78 -5.89 -2.80 -13.88
CA PRO A 78 -5.61 -2.90 -15.30
C PRO A 78 -6.54 -3.90 -15.97
N SER A 79 -6.90 -3.60 -17.22
CA SER A 79 -7.66 -4.49 -18.08
C SER A 79 -6.80 -5.65 -18.60
N LEU A 80 -7.42 -6.76 -19.00
CA LEU A 80 -6.69 -7.92 -19.53
C LEU A 80 -5.91 -7.61 -20.82
N SER A 81 -6.32 -6.58 -21.57
CA SER A 81 -5.66 -6.15 -22.81
C SER A 81 -4.38 -5.34 -22.61
N GLU A 82 -4.11 -4.86 -21.40
CA GLU A 82 -3.00 -3.94 -21.14
C GLU A 82 -1.69 -4.63 -20.74
N GLY A 83 -1.70 -5.96 -20.55
CA GLY A 83 -0.50 -6.73 -20.20
C GLY A 83 0.05 -6.48 -18.79
N PHE A 84 -0.53 -5.55 -18.03
CA PHE A 84 -0.17 -5.27 -16.64
C PHE A 84 -1.03 -6.07 -15.66
N VAL A 85 -0.36 -6.66 -14.66
CA VAL A 85 -1.00 -7.58 -13.71
C VAL A 85 -1.41 -6.86 -12.41
N ASN A 86 -0.63 -5.86 -11.99
CA ASN A 86 -0.80 -5.24 -10.68
C ASN A 86 -1.91 -4.18 -10.66
N SER A 87 -2.82 -4.29 -9.69
CA SER A 87 -3.67 -3.18 -9.29
C SER A 87 -2.82 -2.10 -8.61
N VAL A 88 -3.25 -0.85 -8.67
CA VAL A 88 -2.65 0.27 -7.94
C VAL A 88 -3.71 0.94 -7.09
N MET A 89 -3.37 1.26 -5.86
CA MET A 89 -4.23 2.06 -4.98
C MET A 89 -3.44 3.25 -4.47
N VAL A 90 -4.10 4.41 -4.45
CA VAL A 90 -3.57 5.65 -3.87
C VAL A 90 -4.43 5.99 -2.67
N ALA A 91 -3.80 6.14 -1.52
CA ALA A 91 -4.46 6.47 -0.26
C ALA A 91 -3.73 7.60 0.46
N ARG A 92 -4.47 8.43 1.18
CA ARG A 92 -3.95 9.56 1.95
C ARG A 92 -3.99 9.21 3.43
N LYS A 93 -2.89 9.41 4.15
CA LYS A 93 -2.88 9.26 5.61
C LYS A 93 -3.85 10.27 6.22
N LEU A 94 -4.78 9.79 7.03
CA LEU A 94 -5.69 10.65 7.78
C LEU A 94 -4.88 11.51 8.74
N SER A 95 -5.33 12.73 8.97
CA SER A 95 -4.80 13.55 10.05
C SER A 95 -5.52 13.09 11.32
N ASP A 96 -4.76 12.71 12.35
CA ASP A 96 -5.31 12.58 13.70
C ASP A 96 -5.91 13.91 14.17
#